data_AF-A0A161MGT5-F1
#
_entry.id   AF-A0A161MGT5-F1
#
_cell.length_a   1.000
_cell.length_b   1.000
_cell.length_c   1.000
_cell.angle_alpha   90.00
_cell.angle_beta   90.00
_cell.angle_gamma   90.00
#
_symmetry.space_group_name_H-M   'P 1'
#
loop_
_entity.id
_entity.type
_entity.pdbx_description
1 polymer ?
#
loop_
_entity_poly.entity_id
_entity_poly.type
_entity_poly.pdbx_seq_one_letter_code
_entity_poly.pdbx_strand_id
1 'polypeptide(L)'
;RVYTATLGPAGGRRGYQGITGMPSVGGLAWYINGLLIPEIWMRRGFTYAIRIYGGNNPHSAELYNPLIITDEPHGGLERRSEEASRHVRVLAGVQYTLRGQPRPTTAGPLCLARHNGVDRRLDDDF
;
A
#
# COMPACT_ATOMS: atom_id res chain seq x y z
N ARG A 1 -19.97 2.13 -1.88
CA ARG A 1 -19.02 3.22 -1.58
C ARG A 1 -17.66 2.81 -2.14
N VAL A 2 -17.01 3.66 -2.93
CA VAL A 2 -15.80 3.32 -3.68
C VAL A 2 -14.65 4.19 -3.21
N TYR A 3 -13.52 3.55 -2.91
CA TYR A 3 -12.24 4.21 -2.70
C TYR A 3 -11.32 3.92 -3.88
N THR A 4 -10.47 4.88 -4.21
CA THR A 4 -9.44 4.72 -5.24
C THR A 4 -8.09 4.79 -4.57
N ALA A 5 -7.30 3.72 -4.71
CA ALA A 5 -5.95 3.60 -4.20
C ALA A 5 -4.95 3.76 -5.35
N THR A 6 -4.09 4.78 -5.27
CA THR A 6 -3.02 5.09 -6.23
C THR A 6 -1.69 5.22 -5.52
N LEU A 7 -0.58 5.19 -6.26
CA LEU A 7 0.75 5.41 -5.70
C LEU A 7 1.23 6.84 -5.95
N GLY A 8 2.07 7.34 -5.06
CA GLY A 8 2.71 8.64 -5.23
C GLY A 8 3.92 8.81 -4.32
N PRO A 9 4.55 10.00 -4.33
CA PRO A 9 5.67 10.35 -3.46
C PRO A 9 5.32 10.12 -1.98
N ALA A 10 6.28 9.64 -1.18
CA ALA A 10 6.04 9.39 0.23
C ALA A 10 6.08 10.66 1.09
N GLY A 11 6.60 11.77 0.58
CA GLY A 11 6.82 13.02 1.33
C GLY A 11 7.82 12.90 2.48
N GLY A 12 8.60 11.80 2.49
CA GLY A 12 9.50 11.35 3.54
C GLY A 12 9.14 11.84 4.96
N ARG A 13 9.99 12.66 5.58
CA ARG A 13 9.87 13.12 6.99
C ARG A 13 8.61 13.92 7.27
N ARG A 14 8.08 14.65 6.27
CA ARG A 14 6.84 15.43 6.39
C ARG A 14 5.59 14.63 6.03
N GLY A 15 5.75 13.52 5.32
CA GLY A 15 4.68 12.62 4.89
C GLY A 15 4.71 11.29 5.64
N TYR A 16 4.86 10.19 4.89
CA TYR A 16 4.73 8.82 5.39
C TYR A 16 5.64 8.53 6.60
N GLN A 17 6.89 9.00 6.58
CA GLN A 17 7.82 8.76 7.70
C GLN A 17 7.44 9.59 8.92
N GLY A 18 6.94 10.81 8.73
CA GLY A 18 6.41 11.62 9.82
C GLY A 18 5.18 10.99 10.48
N ILE A 19 4.29 10.39 9.68
CA ILE A 19 3.05 9.76 10.17
C ILE A 19 3.33 8.42 10.86
N THR A 20 4.17 7.57 10.26
CA THR A 20 4.33 6.17 10.70
C THR A 20 5.58 5.94 11.56
N GLY A 21 6.53 6.89 11.57
CA GLY A 21 7.85 6.72 12.15
C GLY A 21 8.77 5.78 11.36
N MET A 22 8.33 5.26 10.21
CA MET A 22 9.08 4.30 9.39
C MET A 22 9.40 4.86 8.01
N PRO A 23 10.55 4.52 7.41
CA PRO A 23 10.83 4.88 6.03
C PRO A 23 9.85 4.17 5.08
N SER A 24 9.46 4.86 4.02
CA SER A 24 8.71 4.25 2.93
C SER A 24 9.65 3.38 2.08
N VAL A 25 9.15 2.20 1.67
CA VAL A 25 9.86 1.33 0.74
C VAL A 25 9.82 1.93 -0.65
N GLY A 26 11.01 2.12 -1.25
CA GLY A 26 11.11 2.68 -2.60
C GLY A 26 10.62 4.12 -2.73
N GLY A 27 10.42 4.84 -1.61
CA GLY A 27 9.97 6.24 -1.58
C GLY A 27 8.54 6.48 -2.07
N LEU A 28 7.71 5.44 -2.10
CA LEU A 28 6.32 5.50 -2.54
C LEU A 28 5.35 5.29 -1.38
N ALA A 29 4.20 5.94 -1.45
CA ALA A 29 3.12 5.74 -0.50
C ALA A 29 1.79 5.56 -1.21
N TRP A 30 0.86 4.89 -0.52
CA TRP A 30 -0.51 4.78 -0.96
C TRP A 30 -1.26 6.09 -0.73
N TYR A 31 -1.96 6.52 -1.77
CA TYR A 31 -2.92 7.60 -1.72
C TYR A 31 -4.31 7.00 -1.86
N ILE A 32 -5.20 7.29 -0.91
CA ILE A 32 -6.60 6.88 -1.00
C ILE A 32 -7.44 8.13 -1.25
N ASN A 33 -8.15 8.13 -2.39
CA ASN A 33 -8.91 9.30 -2.87
C ASN A 33 -8.06 10.59 -2.91
N GLY A 34 -6.77 10.47 -3.23
CA GLY A 34 -5.84 11.61 -3.31
C GLY A 34 -5.24 12.06 -1.98
N LEU A 35 -5.61 11.45 -0.84
CA LEU A 35 -5.00 11.72 0.46
C LEU A 35 -3.88 10.72 0.74
N LEU A 36 -2.76 11.19 1.30
CA LEU A 36 -1.63 10.35 1.70
C LEU A 36 -2.00 9.49 2.91
N ILE A 37 -1.92 8.16 2.78
CA ILE A 37 -2.21 7.14 3.82
C ILE A 37 -3.27 7.54 4.87
N PRO A 38 -4.50 7.89 4.45
CA PRO A 38 -5.50 8.44 5.37
C PRO A 38 -6.09 7.34 6.26
N GLU A 39 -6.58 7.76 7.42
CA GLU A 39 -7.49 6.94 8.21
C GLU A 39 -8.88 6.91 7.55
N ILE A 40 -9.44 5.71 7.40
CA ILE A 40 -10.73 5.51 6.75
C ILE A 40 -11.67 4.79 7.69
N TRP A 41 -12.79 5.45 8.02
CA TRP A 41 -13.84 4.87 8.84
C TRP A 41 -14.84 4.11 7.99
N MET A 42 -15.06 2.84 8.32
CA MET A 42 -16.02 1.96 7.65
C MET A 42 -17.12 1.51 8.60
N ARG A 43 -18.34 1.34 8.07
CA ARG A 43 -19.50 0.88 8.85
C ARG A 43 -19.77 -0.60 8.60
N ARG A 44 -19.95 -1.37 9.68
CA ARG A 44 -20.35 -2.78 9.60
C ARG A 44 -21.66 -2.95 8.82
N GLY A 45 -21.77 -4.05 8.08
CA GLY A 45 -22.95 -4.35 7.24
C GLY A 45 -22.95 -3.62 5.88
N PHE A 46 -21.91 -2.86 5.54
CA PHE A 46 -21.77 -2.22 4.23
C PHE A 46 -20.63 -2.81 3.43
N THR A 47 -20.87 -3.01 2.14
CA THR A 47 -19.83 -3.41 1.18
C THR A 47 -19.13 -2.17 0.62
N TYR A 48 -17.81 -2.19 0.71
CA TYR A 48 -16.93 -1.17 0.16
C TYR A 48 -16.11 -1.78 -0.98
N ALA A 49 -15.85 -0.99 -2.02
CA ALA A 49 -14.95 -1.37 -3.10
C ALA A 49 -13.72 -0.47 -3.06
N ILE A 50 -12.53 -1.05 -3.22
CA ILE A 50 -11.28 -0.32 -3.36
C ILE A 50 -10.75 -0.62 -4.75
N ARG A 51 -10.67 0.40 -5.60
CA ARG A 51 -10.05 0.32 -6.93
C ARG A 51 -8.56 0.54 -6.76
N ILE A 52 -7.75 -0.43 -7.16
CA ILE A 52 -6.33 -0.48 -6.84
C ILE A 52 -5.52 -0.26 -8.11
N TYR A 53 -4.65 0.75 -8.07
CA TYR A 53 -3.80 1.14 -9.19
C TYR A 53 -2.31 1.03 -8.84
N GLY A 54 -1.89 -0.10 -8.28
CA GLY A 54 -0.51 -0.34 -7.80
C GLY A 54 0.43 -1.00 -8.80
N GLY A 55 -0.04 -1.30 -10.00
CA GLY A 55 0.71 -2.04 -11.01
C GLY A 55 0.65 -3.57 -10.83
N ASN A 56 1.02 -4.28 -11.90
CA ASN A 56 0.89 -5.72 -12.04
C ASN A 56 2.13 -6.39 -12.65
N ASN A 57 3.28 -5.71 -12.63
CA ASN A 57 4.51 -6.26 -13.20
C ASN A 57 5.39 -6.90 -12.11
N PRO A 58 5.28 -8.21 -11.84
CA PRO A 58 5.96 -8.86 -10.71
C PRO A 58 7.49 -8.81 -10.78
N HIS A 59 8.07 -8.39 -11.91
CA HIS A 59 9.52 -8.26 -12.10
C HIS A 59 10.07 -6.90 -11.65
N SER A 60 9.22 -5.98 -11.19
CA SER A 60 9.67 -4.66 -10.71
C SER A 60 8.96 -4.28 -9.41
N ALA A 61 9.75 -4.07 -8.36
CA ALA A 61 9.26 -3.61 -7.06
C ALA A 61 8.58 -2.23 -7.14
N GLU A 62 8.94 -1.39 -8.12
CA GLU A 62 8.28 -0.09 -8.32
C GLU A 62 6.93 -0.21 -9.03
N LEU A 63 6.74 -1.27 -9.83
CA LEU A 63 5.58 -1.45 -10.71
C LEU A 63 4.67 -2.61 -10.27
N TYR A 64 4.92 -3.17 -9.09
CA TYR A 64 4.13 -4.23 -8.49
C TYR A 64 3.91 -3.97 -7.01
N ASN A 65 2.80 -3.30 -6.73
CA ASN A 65 2.41 -2.94 -5.38
C ASN A 65 0.98 -3.44 -5.16
N PRO A 66 0.79 -4.73 -4.84
CA PRO A 66 -0.53 -5.22 -4.47
C PRO A 66 -0.96 -4.62 -3.13
N LEU A 67 -2.26 -4.34 -2.99
CA LEU A 67 -2.83 -3.81 -1.74
C LEU A 67 -3.51 -4.92 -0.95
N ILE A 68 -2.98 -5.24 0.22
CA ILE A 68 -3.52 -6.26 1.13
C ILE A 68 -4.09 -5.55 2.35
N ILE A 69 -5.26 -5.98 2.83
CA ILE A 69 -5.87 -5.46 4.04
C ILE A 69 -5.62 -6.47 5.16
N THR A 70 -5.02 -6.01 6.25
CA THR A 70 -4.74 -6.80 7.45
C THR A 70 -5.29 -6.11 8.69
N ASP A 71 -5.25 -6.79 9.84
CA ASP A 71 -5.47 -6.15 11.14
C ASP A 71 -4.18 -5.64 11.81
N GLU A 72 -3.09 -5.57 11.05
CA GLU A 72 -1.82 -5.01 11.55
C GLU A 72 -1.78 -3.49 11.31
N PRO A 73 -1.62 -2.67 12.37
CA PRO A 73 -1.78 -1.21 12.28
C PRO A 73 -0.69 -0.49 11.47
N HIS A 74 0.49 -1.08 11.30
CA HIS A 74 1.64 -0.46 10.64
C HIS A 74 1.86 -0.95 9.19
N GLY A 75 1.16 -2.00 8.78
CA GLY A 75 1.31 -2.64 7.48
C GLY A 75 2.66 -3.35 7.30
N GLY A 76 3.12 -3.40 6.05
CA GLY A 76 4.44 -3.97 5.72
C GLY A 76 4.57 -5.46 6.01
N LEU A 77 3.50 -6.24 5.81
CA LEU A 77 3.45 -7.68 6.08
C LEU A 77 4.65 -8.43 5.46
N GLU A 78 5.04 -8.08 4.23
CA GLU A 78 6.18 -8.72 3.55
C GLU A 78 7.55 -8.48 4.20
N ARG A 79 7.68 -7.44 5.04
CA ARG A 79 8.94 -7.11 5.76
C ARG A 79 9.00 -7.71 7.16
N ARG A 80 7.95 -8.39 7.61
CA ARG A 80 7.88 -8.98 8.95
C ARG A 80 8.48 -10.38 8.94
N SER A 81 8.99 -10.82 10.09
CA SER A 81 9.43 -12.21 10.25
C SER A 81 8.27 -13.18 10.00
N GLU A 82 8.57 -14.44 9.73
CA GLU A 82 7.54 -15.44 9.51
C GLU A 82 6.66 -15.62 10.75
N GLU A 83 7.27 -15.61 11.94
CA GLU A 83 6.57 -15.71 13.22
C GLU A 83 5.65 -14.51 13.45
N ALA A 84 6.11 -13.30 13.17
CA ALA A 84 5.30 -12.09 13.30
C ALA A 84 4.14 -12.09 12.28
N SER A 85 4.41 -12.51 11.05
CA SER A 85 3.40 -12.59 9.99
C SER A 85 2.30 -13.61 10.28
N ARG A 86 2.61 -14.71 10.97
CA ARG A 86 1.61 -15.74 11.38
C ARG A 86 0.55 -15.21 12.34
N HIS A 87 0.87 -14.17 13.11
CA HIS A 87 -0.07 -13.54 14.06
C HIS A 87 -0.91 -12.42 13.43
N VAL A 88 -0.65 -12.07 12.16
CA VAL A 88 -1.40 -11.07 11.42
C VAL A 88 -2.53 -11.74 10.66
N ARG A 89 -3.76 -11.26 10.84
CA ARG A 89 -4.90 -11.75 10.08
C ARG A 89 -5.02 -10.96 8.78
N VAL A 90 -5.03 -11.68 7.67
CA VAL A 90 -5.37 -11.11 6.36
C VAL A 90 -6.89 -11.03 6.24
N LEU A 91 -7.39 -9.81 5.99
CA LEU A 91 -8.81 -9.50 5.87
C LEU A 91 -9.27 -9.50 4.41
N ALA A 92 -8.43 -9.05 3.48
CA ALA A 92 -8.72 -9.03 2.05
C ALA A 92 -7.45 -8.93 1.19
N GLY A 93 -7.58 -9.27 -0.09
CA GLY A 93 -6.57 -9.01 -1.12
C GLY A 93 -5.52 -10.11 -1.32
N VAL A 94 -5.74 -11.28 -0.71
CA VAL A 94 -4.88 -12.46 -0.88
C VAL A 94 -5.75 -13.69 -1.16
N GLN A 95 -5.29 -14.54 -2.05
CA GLN A 95 -5.73 -15.93 -2.20
C GLN A 95 -4.60 -16.86 -1.79
N TYR A 96 -4.95 -17.99 -1.20
CA TYR A 96 -3.97 -19.00 -0.83
C TYR A 96 -3.96 -20.11 -1.88
N THR A 97 -2.75 -20.54 -2.27
CA THR A 97 -2.60 -21.73 -3.11
C THR A 97 -2.99 -22.98 -2.31
N LEU A 98 -3.13 -24.12 -3.01
CA LEU A 98 -3.32 -25.43 -2.36
C LEU A 98 -2.19 -25.78 -1.37
N ARG A 99 -1.01 -25.17 -1.53
CA ARG A 99 0.15 -25.33 -0.63
C ARG A 99 0.18 -24.30 0.51
N GLY A 100 -0.88 -23.51 0.67
CA GLY A 100 -0.97 -22.47 1.69
C GLY A 100 -0.12 -21.22 1.42
N GLN A 101 0.45 -21.07 0.22
CA GLN A 101 1.24 -19.88 -0.10
C GLN A 101 0.32 -18.69 -0.39
N PRO A 102 0.54 -17.51 0.23
CA PRO A 102 -0.23 -16.32 -0.07
C PRO A 102 0.10 -15.79 -1.47
N ARG A 103 -0.93 -15.50 -2.26
CA ARG A 103 -0.84 -14.83 -3.55
C ARG A 103 -1.73 -13.59 -3.56
N PRO A 104 -1.16 -12.40 -3.73
CA PRO A 104 -1.96 -11.19 -3.81
C PRO A 104 -2.91 -11.25 -5.01
N THR A 105 -4.16 -10.85 -4.81
CA THR A 105 -5.18 -10.77 -5.88
C THR A 105 -5.46 -9.34 -6.33
N THR A 106 -4.81 -8.39 -5.68
CA THR A 106 -5.05 -6.95 -5.79
C THR A 106 -3.95 -6.23 -6.57
N ALA A 107 -3.38 -6.93 -7.55
CA ALA A 107 -2.55 -6.32 -8.59
C ALA A 107 -3.46 -5.79 -9.72
N GLY A 108 -3.10 -4.66 -10.30
CA GLY A 108 -3.95 -3.95 -11.26
C GLY A 108 -3.16 -3.04 -12.19
N PRO A 109 -3.84 -2.15 -12.96
CA PRO A 109 -3.14 -1.10 -13.70
C PRO A 109 -2.29 -0.24 -12.76
N LEU A 110 -1.29 0.47 -13.30
CA LEU A 110 -0.46 1.37 -12.51
C LEU A 110 -0.94 2.81 -12.66
N CYS A 111 -1.17 3.50 -11.55
CA CYS A 111 -1.31 4.95 -11.49
C CYS A 111 -0.34 5.47 -10.44
N LEU A 112 0.73 6.11 -10.91
CA LEU A 112 1.84 6.59 -10.09
C LEU A 112 1.99 8.10 -10.30
N ALA A 113 1.69 8.87 -9.26
CA ALA A 113 1.99 10.30 -9.21
C ALA A 113 3.51 10.51 -9.09
N ARG A 114 4.03 11.50 -9.79
CA ARG A 114 5.45 11.88 -9.78
C ARG A 114 5.55 13.41 -9.80
N HIS A 115 6.59 13.94 -9.15
CA HIS A 115 6.95 15.35 -9.31
C HIS A 115 7.45 15.59 -10.75
N ASN A 116 7.09 16.72 -11.33
CA ASN A 116 7.54 17.07 -12.68
C ASN A 116 8.93 17.70 -12.61
N GLY A 117 9.96 17.00 -13.08
CA GLY A 117 11.33 17.52 -13.19
C GLY A 117 12.09 17.70 -11.88
N VAL A 118 11.67 17.04 -10.79
CA VAL A 118 12.31 17.14 -9.46
C VAL A 118 12.85 15.76 -9.04
N ASP A 119 14.05 15.73 -8.43
CA ASP A 119 14.63 14.52 -7.86
C ASP A 119 13.80 14.06 -6.64
N ARG A 120 13.48 12.77 -6.58
CA ARG A 120 12.75 12.14 -5.47
C ARG A 120 13.47 12.25 -4.13
N ARG A 121 14.79 12.48 -4.13
CA ARG A 121 15.55 12.77 -2.89
C ARG A 121 15.07 14.05 -2.19
N LEU A 122 14.37 14.92 -2.92
CA LEU A 122 13.79 16.16 -2.42
C LEU A 122 12.30 16.01 -2.05
N ASP A 123 11.77 14.79 -1.98
CA ASP A 123 10.39 14.54 -1.54
C ASP A 123 10.12 15.09 -0.12
N ASP A 124 11.16 15.25 0.72
CA ASP A 124 11.08 15.86 2.06
C ASP A 124 10.76 17.37 2.04
N ASP A 125 10.94 18.04 0.89
CA ASP A 125 10.77 19.50 0.75
C ASP A 125 9.32 19.90 0.42
N PHE A 126 8.42 18.93 0.18
CA PHE A 126 7.01 19.13 -0.18
C PHE A 126 6.06 18.66 0.94
#